data_AF-A0A969SYA7-F1
#
_entry.id   AF-A0A969SYA7-F1
#
_cell.length_a   1.000
_cell.length_b   1.000
_cell.length_c   1.000
_cell.angle_alpha   90.00
_cell.angle_beta   90.00
_cell.angle_gamma   90.00
#
_symmetry.space_group_name_H-M   'P 1'
#
loop_
_entity.id
_entity.type
_entity.pdbx_description
1 polymer ?
#
loop_
_entity_poly.entity_id
_entity_poly.type
_entity_poly.pdbx_seq_one_letter_code
_entity_poly.pdbx_strand_id
1 'polypeptide(L)'
;MKLHQKSLLIVNTSVLICIAALYTVTVAFINLESNSLNRFRASVFLLVILGIGIAFGILILIFLERLVFSRLAELNRFINQLGEPGDLSRRLLIDGNDELATLATSINNLLQTLDIAQAHNQEQGRALSDYGGALYGSDHSSYS
;
A
#
# COMPACT_ATOMS: atom_id res chain seq x y z
N MET A 1 1.27 3.46 -14.63
CA MET A 1 0.73 4.78 -14.25
C MET A 1 -0.81 4.95 -14.38
N LYS A 2 -1.58 3.99 -14.94
CA LYS A 2 -3.03 4.17 -15.22
C LYS A 2 -4.02 3.77 -14.10
N LEU A 3 -3.55 3.24 -12.96
CA LEU A 3 -4.43 2.71 -11.89
C LEU A 3 -4.70 3.73 -10.76
N HIS A 4 -3.71 4.55 -10.38
CA HIS A 4 -3.84 5.54 -9.29
C HIS A 4 -4.82 6.67 -9.62
N GLN A 5 -4.90 7.06 -10.91
CA GLN A 5 -5.83 8.08 -11.37
C GLN A 5 -7.29 7.59 -11.35
N LYS A 6 -7.50 6.28 -11.49
CA LYS A 6 -8.84 5.67 -11.44
C LYS A 6 -9.36 5.55 -10.01
N SER A 7 -8.51 5.15 -9.05
CA SER A 7 -8.91 5.12 -7.64
C SER A 7 -9.20 6.52 -7.11
N LEU A 8 -8.41 7.53 -7.49
CA LEU A 8 -8.66 8.92 -7.12
C LEU A 8 -9.99 9.44 -7.66
N LEU A 9 -10.32 9.12 -8.92
CA LEU A 9 -11.62 9.47 -9.50
C LEU A 9 -12.77 8.81 -8.73
N ILE A 10 -12.65 7.52 -8.40
CA ILE A 10 -13.70 6.80 -7.65
C ILE A 10 -13.92 7.46 -6.27
N VAL A 11 -12.84 7.73 -5.53
CA VAL A 11 -12.93 8.37 -4.22
C VAL A 11 -13.51 9.79 -4.33
N ASN A 12 -13.09 10.57 -5.31
CA ASN A 12 -13.64 11.92 -5.49
C ASN A 12 -15.14 11.87 -5.85
N THR A 13 -15.55 10.94 -6.70
CA THR A 13 -16.97 10.77 -7.06
C THR A 13 -17.82 10.32 -5.87
N SER A 14 -17.33 9.42 -5.01
CA SER A 14 -18.07 8.99 -3.82
C SER A 14 -18.23 10.12 -2.81
N VAL A 15 -17.22 10.98 -2.68
CA VAL A 15 -17.26 12.17 -1.81
C VAL A 15 -18.31 13.17 -2.31
N LEU A 16 -18.35 13.44 -3.62
CA LEU A 16 -19.37 14.32 -4.20
C LEU A 16 -20.79 13.79 -3.98
N ILE A 17 -21.01 12.48 -4.12
CA ILE A 17 -22.31 11.84 -3.86
C ILE A 17 -22.70 11.99 -2.38
N CYS A 18 -21.78 11.78 -1.44
CA CYS A 18 -22.02 11.98 -0.02
C CYS A 18 -22.39 13.44 0.30
N ILE A 19 -21.70 14.41 -0.28
CA ILE A 19 -22.01 15.84 -0.08
C ILE A 19 -23.42 16.17 -0.59
N ALA A 20 -23.78 15.68 -1.78
CA ALA A 20 -25.11 15.87 -2.34
C ALA A 20 -26.20 15.24 -1.46
N ALA A 21 -25.97 14.03 -0.94
CA ALA A 21 -26.90 13.36 -0.01
C ALA A 21 -27.05 14.12 1.32
N LEU A 22 -25.96 14.65 1.87
CA LEU A 22 -26.01 15.47 3.09
C LEU A 22 -26.79 16.77 2.86
N TYR A 23 -26.63 17.39 1.69
CA TYR A 23 -27.40 18.57 1.32
C TYR A 23 -28.90 18.28 1.25
N THR A 24 -29.31 17.17 0.63
CA THR A 24 -30.73 16.80 0.53
C THR A 24 -31.34 16.50 1.91
N VAL A 25 -30.60 15.82 2.79
CA VAL A 25 -31.02 15.56 4.18
C VAL A 25 -31.18 16.86 4.96
N THR A 26 -30.26 17.81 4.79
CA THR A 26 -30.33 19.13 5.45
C THR A 26 -31.58 19.88 5.02
N VAL A 27 -31.88 19.90 3.71
CA VAL A 27 -33.09 20.53 3.17
C VAL A 27 -34.37 19.85 3.66
N ALA A 28 -34.39 18.52 3.72
CA ALA A 28 -35.53 17.76 4.24
C ALA A 28 -35.82 18.12 5.71
N PHE A 29 -34.78 18.21 6.55
CA PHE A 29 -34.92 18.59 7.95
C PHE A 29 -35.50 20.01 8.12
N ILE A 30 -35.01 20.97 7.34
CA ILE A 30 -35.52 22.36 7.36
C ILE A 30 -36.99 22.46 6.92
N ASN A 31 -37.44 21.56 6.05
CA ASN A 31 -38.82 21.51 5.57
C ASN A 31 -39.79 20.84 6.58
N LEU A 32 -39.29 20.07 7.54
CA LEU A 32 -40.11 19.44 8.58
C LEU A 32 -40.49 20.39 9.71
N GLU A 33 -39.75 21.49 9.88
CA GLU A 33 -40.01 22.44 10.97
C GLU A 33 -40.99 23.54 10.52
N SER A 34 -42.11 23.70 11.24
CA SER A 34 -43.17 24.65 10.86
C SER A 34 -42.92 26.09 11.32
N ASN A 35 -42.07 26.28 12.35
CA ASN A 35 -41.77 27.58 12.95
C ASN A 35 -40.70 28.34 12.15
N SER A 36 -41.08 29.42 11.48
CA SER A 36 -40.19 30.21 10.61
C SER A 36 -38.89 30.69 11.27
N LEU A 37 -38.94 31.09 12.54
CA LEU A 37 -37.76 31.52 13.31
C LEU A 37 -36.78 30.37 13.59
N ASN A 38 -37.30 29.19 13.95
CA ASN A 38 -36.45 28.03 14.25
C ASN A 38 -35.83 27.46 12.98
N ARG A 39 -36.59 27.41 11.88
CA ARG A 39 -36.10 27.00 10.56
C ARG A 39 -34.86 27.78 10.14
N PHE A 40 -34.88 29.10 10.32
CA PHE A 40 -33.75 29.96 9.97
C PHE A 40 -32.52 29.67 10.83
N ARG A 41 -32.70 29.55 12.15
CA ARG A 41 -31.61 29.24 13.10
C ARG A 41 -31.01 27.87 12.85
N ALA A 42 -31.85 26.85 12.64
CA ALA A 42 -31.43 25.49 12.33
C ALA A 42 -30.67 25.42 10.99
N SER A 43 -31.13 26.14 9.97
CA SER A 43 -30.48 26.19 8.64
C SER A 43 -29.05 26.72 8.73
N VAL A 44 -28.84 27.87 9.39
CA VAL A 44 -27.51 28.47 9.52
C VAL A 44 -26.59 27.56 10.34
N PHE A 45 -27.08 27.00 11.44
CA PHE A 45 -26.30 26.09 12.28
C PHE A 45 -25.88 24.82 11.52
N LEU A 46 -26.81 24.19 10.79
CA LEU A 46 -26.52 22.99 9.99
C LEU A 46 -25.56 23.27 8.83
N LEU A 47 -25.70 24.42 8.15
CA LEU A 47 -24.79 24.80 7.06
C LEU A 47 -23.36 25.03 7.56
N VAL A 48 -23.18 25.63 8.75
CA VAL A 48 -21.85 25.82 9.34
C VAL A 48 -21.22 24.47 9.71
N ILE A 49 -21.98 23.57 10.35
CA ILE A 49 -21.49 22.22 10.68
C ILE A 49 -21.15 21.44 9.42
N LEU A 50 -22.00 21.50 8.39
CA LEU A 50 -21.77 20.83 7.12
C LEU A 50 -20.51 21.39 6.45
N GLY A 51 -20.33 22.71 6.44
CA GLY A 51 -19.13 23.36 5.89
C GLY A 51 -17.85 22.91 6.61
N ILE A 52 -17.87 22.87 7.95
CA ILE A 52 -16.73 22.37 8.75
C ILE A 52 -16.46 20.90 8.45
N GLY A 53 -17.51 20.06 8.40
CA GLY A 53 -17.39 18.63 8.10
C GLY A 53 -16.80 18.37 6.71
N ILE A 54 -17.24 19.13 5.70
CA ILE A 54 -16.68 19.05 4.34
C ILE A 54 -15.22 19.50 4.32
N ALA A 55 -14.88 20.61 4.97
CA ALA A 55 -13.51 21.09 5.04
C ALA A 55 -12.58 20.06 5.71
N PHE A 56 -13.01 19.46 6.82
CA PHE A 56 -12.29 18.37 7.48
C PHE A 56 -12.18 17.13 6.60
N GLY A 57 -13.26 16.74 5.92
CA GLY A 57 -13.26 15.59 5.01
C GLY A 57 -12.27 15.78 3.86
N ILE A 58 -12.24 16.96 3.24
CA ILE A 58 -11.28 17.31 2.20
C ILE A 58 -9.85 17.24 2.73
N LEU A 59 -9.60 17.82 3.92
CA LEU A 59 -8.27 17.75 4.55
C LEU A 59 -7.84 16.30 4.79
N ILE A 60 -8.71 15.45 5.35
CA ILE A 60 -8.41 14.03 5.59
C ILE A 60 -8.10 13.32 4.28
N LEU A 61 -8.86 13.58 3.21
CA LEU A 61 -8.61 12.98 1.90
C LEU A 61 -7.24 13.38 1.33
N ILE A 62 -6.87 14.66 1.43
CA ILE A 62 -5.56 15.15 0.99
C ILE A 62 -4.44 14.49 1.80
N PHE A 63 -4.62 14.36 3.12
CA PHE A 63 -3.64 13.69 3.98
C PHE A 63 -3.52 12.21 3.64
N LEU A 64 -4.63 11.52 3.40
CA LEU A 64 -4.64 10.10 3.04
C LEU A 64 -3.93 9.87 1.69
N GLU A 65 -4.19 10.74 0.71
CA GLU A 65 -3.49 10.73 -0.59
C GLU A 65 -1.98 10.89 -0.43
N ARG A 66 -1.53 11.83 0.38
CA ARG A 66 -0.10 12.12 0.53
C ARG A 66 0.63 11.13 1.42
N LEU A 67 0.08 10.76 2.56
CA LEU A 67 0.78 9.89 3.53
C LEU A 67 0.67 8.41 3.17
N VAL A 68 -0.55 7.93 2.90
CA VAL A 68 -0.81 6.49 2.78
C VAL A 68 -0.61 6.03 1.35
N PHE A 69 -1.25 6.66 0.38
CA PHE A 69 -1.21 6.21 -1.00
C PHE A 69 0.19 6.34 -1.63
N SER A 70 0.97 7.37 -1.28
CA SER A 70 2.36 7.52 -1.73
C SER A 70 3.23 6.34 -1.27
N ARG A 71 3.18 5.99 0.02
CA ARG A 71 3.96 4.88 0.60
C ARG A 71 3.48 3.53 0.05
N LEU A 72 2.19 3.37 -0.19
CA LEU A 72 1.63 2.18 -0.83
C LEU A 72 2.09 2.03 -2.29
N ALA A 73 2.19 3.14 -3.02
CA ALA A 73 2.72 3.14 -4.39
C ALA A 73 4.21 2.80 -4.43
N GLU A 74 4.99 3.28 -3.47
CA GLU A 74 6.41 2.93 -3.32
C GLU A 74 6.60 1.44 -3.00
N LEU A 75 5.86 0.92 -2.03
CA LEU A 75 5.82 -0.50 -1.70
C LEU A 75 5.47 -1.35 -2.93
N ASN A 76 4.44 -0.96 -3.68
CA ASN A 76 4.03 -1.68 -4.89
C ASN A 76 5.11 -1.63 -5.98
N ARG A 77 5.80 -0.49 -6.16
CA ARG A 77 6.92 -0.40 -7.12
C ARG A 77 8.06 -1.33 -6.74
N PHE A 78 8.41 -1.37 -5.46
CA PHE A 78 9.45 -2.26 -4.96
C PHE A 78 9.12 -3.74 -5.21
N ILE A 79 7.90 -4.16 -4.89
CA ILE A 79 7.45 -5.55 -5.14
C ILE A 79 7.49 -5.88 -6.64
N ASN A 80 7.07 -4.97 -7.52
CA ASN A 80 7.11 -5.22 -8.96
C ASN A 80 8.55 -5.28 -9.52
N GLN A 81 9.51 -4.59 -8.90
CA GLN A 81 10.93 -4.64 -9.30
C GLN A 81 11.62 -5.92 -8.84
N LEU A 82 11.16 -6.55 -7.77
CA LEU A 82 11.64 -7.86 -7.30
C LEU A 82 11.31 -9.03 -8.25
N GLY A 83 10.51 -8.80 -9.29
CA GLY A 83 10.14 -9.81 -10.29
C GLY A 83 11.22 -10.10 -11.33
N GLU A 84 12.30 -9.31 -11.42
CA GLU A 84 13.41 -9.60 -12.31
C GLU A 84 14.44 -10.50 -11.61
N PRO A 85 14.75 -11.69 -12.16
CA PRO A 85 15.65 -12.63 -11.52
C PRO A 85 17.07 -12.06 -11.41
N GLY A 86 17.51 -11.77 -10.18
CA GLY A 86 18.91 -11.42 -9.88
C GLY A 86 19.16 -10.38 -8.79
N ASP A 87 18.16 -9.63 -8.31
CA ASP A 87 18.39 -8.48 -7.41
C ASP A 87 17.63 -8.59 -6.07
N LEU A 88 17.71 -9.75 -5.41
CA LEU A 88 17.15 -10.00 -4.07
C LEU A 88 17.89 -9.22 -2.95
N SER A 89 19.02 -8.59 -3.26
CA SER A 89 19.80 -7.80 -2.30
C SER A 89 19.17 -6.44 -1.98
N ARG A 90 18.18 -5.99 -2.75
CA ARG A 90 17.47 -4.74 -2.43
C ARG A 90 16.58 -4.91 -1.22
N ARG A 91 16.68 -3.95 -0.29
CA ARG A 91 15.82 -3.84 0.88
C ARG A 91 14.86 -2.68 0.71
N LEU A 92 13.63 -2.87 1.15
CA LEU A 92 12.62 -1.83 1.19
C LEU A 92 12.84 -0.94 2.42
N LEU A 93 13.26 0.31 2.19
CA LEU A 93 13.40 1.32 3.24
C LEU A 93 12.14 2.18 3.24
N ILE A 94 11.14 1.77 4.03
CA ILE A 94 9.98 2.62 4.32
C ILE A 94 10.18 3.20 5.71
N ASP A 95 10.27 4.52 5.77
CA ASP A 95 10.35 5.26 7.02
C ASP A 95 8.96 5.34 7.70
N GLY A 96 8.93 5.34 9.03
CA GLY A 96 7.71 5.37 9.85
C GLY A 96 7.60 4.23 10.87
N ASN A 97 6.66 4.37 11.80
CA ASN A 97 6.39 3.40 12.88
C ASN A 97 4.92 2.94 12.88
N ASP A 98 4.35 2.78 11.69
CA ASP A 98 2.96 2.39 11.48
C ASP A 98 2.85 1.00 10.84
N GLU A 99 1.62 0.59 10.52
CA GLU A 99 1.32 -0.74 9.97
C GLU A 99 2.02 -0.98 8.63
N LEU A 100 2.19 0.07 7.82
CA LEU A 100 2.89 -0.02 6.53
C LEU A 100 4.40 -0.24 6.71
N ALA A 101 5.03 0.39 7.70
CA ALA A 101 6.43 0.15 8.02
C ALA A 101 6.65 -1.27 8.58
N THR A 102 5.70 -1.74 9.39
CA THR A 102 5.71 -3.12 9.91
C THR A 102 5.59 -4.15 8.77
N LEU A 103 4.73 -3.87 7.78
CA LEU A 103 4.60 -4.71 6.60
C LEU A 103 5.88 -4.71 5.75
N ALA A 104 6.49 -3.54 5.55
CA ALA A 104 7.76 -3.41 4.81
C ALA A 104 8.88 -4.25 5.45
N THR A 105 8.98 -4.18 6.78
CA THR A 105 9.93 -4.99 7.57
C THR A 105 9.68 -6.48 7.39
N SER A 106 8.41 -6.90 7.41
CA SER A 106 8.04 -8.31 7.22
C SER A 106 8.43 -8.81 5.82
N ILE A 107 8.25 -7.99 4.78
CA ILE A 107 8.69 -8.32 3.42
C ILE A 107 10.21 -8.46 3.33
N ASN A 108 10.97 -7.54 3.94
CA ASN A 108 12.43 -7.64 3.98
C ASN A 108 12.91 -8.95 4.65
N ASN A 109 12.25 -9.38 5.72
CA ASN A 109 12.58 -10.64 6.39
C ASN A 109 12.31 -11.86 5.50
N LEU A 110 11.20 -11.84 4.73
CA LEU A 110 10.91 -12.88 3.75
C LEU A 110 11.97 -12.93 2.65
N LEU A 111 12.37 -11.78 2.10
CA LEU A 111 13.42 -11.70 1.08
C LEU A 111 14.76 -12.24 1.60
N GLN A 112 15.13 -11.88 2.83
CA GLN A 112 16.33 -12.40 3.48
C GLN A 112 16.28 -13.92 3.64
N THR A 113 15.11 -14.48 3.97
CA THR A 113 14.95 -15.93 4.10
C THR A 113 15.11 -16.65 2.75
N LEU A 114 14.58 -16.05 1.67
CA LEU A 114 14.75 -16.58 0.32
C LEU A 114 16.21 -16.53 -0.16
N ASP A 115 16.92 -15.44 0.12
CA ASP A 115 18.33 -15.28 -0.25
C ASP A 115 19.21 -16.34 0.45
N ILE A 116 19.00 -16.56 1.75
CA ILE A 116 19.68 -17.61 2.51
C ILE A 116 19.39 -19.00 1.94
N ALA A 117 18.13 -19.29 1.62
CA ALA A 117 17.74 -20.58 1.04
C ALA A 117 18.37 -20.81 -0.34
N GLN A 118 18.48 -19.77 -1.16
CA GLN A 118 19.12 -19.86 -2.48
C GLN A 118 20.62 -20.09 -2.37
N ALA A 119 21.31 -19.37 -1.48
CA ALA A 119 22.74 -19.57 -1.22
C ALA A 119 23.03 -21.01 -0.77
N HIS A 120 22.21 -21.54 0.14
CA HIS A 120 22.36 -22.92 0.62
C HIS A 120 22.19 -23.97 -0.49
N ASN A 121 21.21 -23.80 -1.38
CA ASN A 121 21.02 -24.70 -2.52
C ASN A 121 22.20 -24.66 -3.51
N GLN A 122 22.82 -23.49 -3.72
CA GLN A 122 24.00 -23.35 -4.57
C GLN A 122 25.25 -24.03 -3.96
N GLU A 123 25.43 -23.91 -2.64
CA GLU A 123 26.51 -24.59 -1.92
C GLU A 123 26.36 -26.11 -1.99
N GLN A 124 25.14 -26.63 -1.77
CA GLN A 124 24.86 -28.06 -1.93
C GLN A 124 25.17 -28.55 -3.36
N GLY A 125 24.71 -27.84 -4.38
CA GLY A 125 24.99 -28.19 -5.78
C GLY A 125 26.48 -28.20 -6.12
N ARG A 126 27.25 -27.24 -5.58
CA ARG A 126 28.72 -27.20 -5.73
C ARG A 126 29.41 -28.37 -5.04
N ALA A 127 28.99 -28.71 -3.81
CA ALA A 127 29.54 -29.85 -3.09
C ALA A 127 29.32 -31.17 -3.85
N LEU A 128 28.13 -31.41 -4.40
CA LEU A 128 27.88 -32.59 -5.23
C LEU A 128 28.73 -32.62 -6.51
N SER A 129 28.98 -31.47 -7.12
CA SER A 129 29.81 -31.36 -8.32
C SER A 129 31.28 -31.69 -8.04
N ASP A 130 31.80 -31.22 -6.90
CA ASP A 130 33.17 -31.46 -6.45
C ASP A 130 33.39 -32.93 -6.07
N TYR A 131 32.42 -33.54 -5.36
CA TYR A 131 32.42 -34.97 -5.06
C TYR A 131 32.36 -35.86 -6.31
N GLY A 132 31.53 -35.49 -7.30
CA GLY A 132 31.45 -36.22 -8.57
C GLY A 132 32.75 -36.15 -9.38
N GLY A 133 33.41 -34.98 -9.40
CA GLY A 133 34.71 -34.80 -10.07
C GLY A 133 35.83 -35.62 -9.43
N ALA A 134 35.86 -35.71 -8.10
CA ALA A 134 36.84 -36.52 -7.38
C ALA A 134 36.69 -38.03 -7.66
N LEU A 135 35.45 -38.54 -7.75
CA LEU A 135 35.19 -39.95 -8.07
C LEU A 135 35.52 -40.29 -9.53
N TYR A 136 35.32 -39.36 -10.46
CA TYR A 136 35.65 -39.56 -11.88
C TYR A 136 37.17 -39.48 -12.16
N GLY A 137 37.90 -38.64 -11.42
CA GLY A 137 39.37 -38.52 -11.56
C GLY A 137 40.17 -39.68 -10.99
N SER A 138 39.65 -40.40 -9.99
CA SER A 138 40.35 -41.50 -9.32
C SER A 138 40.40 -42.82 -10.11
N ASP A 139 39.58 -43.00 -11.15
CA ASP A 139 39.49 -44.27 -11.91
C ASP A 139 40.50 -44.35 -13.08
N HIS A 140 41.16 -43.24 -13.44
CA HIS A 140 42.17 -43.21 -14.50
C HIS A 140 43.62 -43.30 -14.02
N SER A 141 43.89 -43.24 -12.71
CA SER A 141 45.24 -43.36 -12.16
C SER A 141 45.65 -44.77 -11.73
N SER A 142 44.74 -45.76 -11.79
CA SER A 142 45.05 -47.17 -11.43
C SER A 142 45.45 -48.05 -12.63
N TYR A 143 45.52 -47.50 -13.84
CA TYR A 143 46.01 -48.17 -15.04
C TYR A 143 47.24 -47.45 -15.60
N SER A 144 48.32 -47.38 -14.82
CA SER A 144 49.65 -47.00 -15.31
C SER A 144 50.71 -47.70 -14.49
#